data_AF-A0A419JLS0-F1
#
_entry.id   AF-A0A419JLS0-F1
#
_cell.length_a   1.000
_cell.length_b   1.000
_cell.length_c   1.000
_cell.angle_alpha   90.00
_cell.angle_beta   90.00
_cell.angle_gamma   90.00
#
_symmetry.space_group_name_H-M   'P 1'
#
loop_
_entity.id
_entity.type
_entity.pdbx_description
1 polymer ?
#
loop_
_entity_poly.entity_id
_entity_poly.type
_entity_poly.pdbx_seq_one_letter_code
_entity_poly.pdbx_strand_id
1 'polypeptide(L)'
;MASDKEKESWTIDQITKSGFFHQKLHEWGLLEIAYELESIKGEDLEWYIEDLGITKRAWNKGFKPIRVFVHPEVLKQNPKRVGYYRMLAMVSQKSMSRVGLSI
;
A
#
# COMPACT_ATOMS: atom_id res chain seq x y z
N MET A 1 0.66 -30.75 -15.76
CA MET A 1 1.85 -30.14 -15.11
C MET A 1 2.48 -29.21 -16.13
N ALA A 2 2.81 -27.97 -15.76
CA ALA A 2 3.45 -27.02 -16.68
C ALA A 2 4.80 -27.59 -17.17
N SER A 3 5.10 -27.41 -18.45
CA SER A 3 6.36 -27.86 -19.05
C SER A 3 7.55 -27.12 -18.43
N ASP A 4 8.75 -27.70 -18.47
CA ASP A 4 9.93 -27.06 -17.89
C ASP A 4 10.25 -25.71 -18.54
N LYS A 5 9.93 -25.55 -19.84
CA LYS A 5 10.01 -24.25 -20.54
C LYS A 5 9.02 -23.20 -20.00
N GLU A 6 7.82 -23.61 -19.62
CA GLU A 6 6.84 -22.69 -19.02
C GLU A 6 7.27 -22.24 -17.63
N LYS A 7 7.86 -23.13 -16.83
CA LYS A 7 8.42 -22.78 -15.51
C LYS A 7 9.61 -21.84 -15.63
N GLU A 8 10.50 -22.09 -16.57
CA GLU A 8 11.67 -21.24 -16.84
C GLU A 8 11.23 -19.84 -17.29
N SER A 9 10.30 -19.77 -18.26
CA SER A 9 9.73 -18.50 -18.73
C SER A 9 9.04 -17.73 -17.60
N TRP A 10 8.25 -18.41 -16.76
CA TRP A 10 7.62 -17.80 -15.59
C TRP A 10 8.66 -17.26 -14.59
N THR A 11 9.74 -18.01 -14.35
CA THR A 11 10.79 -17.61 -13.41
C THR A 11 11.52 -16.34 -13.89
N ILE A 12 11.88 -16.28 -15.18
CA ILE A 12 12.52 -15.10 -15.78
C ILE A 12 11.59 -13.87 -15.68
N ASP A 13 10.30 -14.05 -15.95
CA ASP A 13 9.30 -12.99 -15.82
C ASP A 13 9.17 -12.50 -14.37
N GLN A 14 9.18 -13.40 -13.37
CA GLN A 14 9.15 -13.00 -11.96
C GLN A 14 10.40 -12.23 -11.53
N ILE A 15 11.58 -12.66 -11.96
CA ILE A 15 12.86 -11.97 -11.67
C ILE A 15 12.86 -10.57 -12.29
N THR A 16 12.38 -10.46 -13.53
CA THR A 16 12.31 -9.17 -14.23
C THR A 16 11.35 -8.21 -13.51
N LYS A 17 10.17 -8.70 -13.12
CA LYS A 17 9.17 -7.93 -12.37
C LYS A 17 9.67 -7.50 -11.00
N SER A 18 10.31 -8.40 -10.26
CA SER A 18 10.84 -8.09 -8.93
C SER A 18 11.98 -7.08 -9.02
N GLY A 19 12.88 -7.22 -9.99
CA GLY A 19 13.96 -6.28 -10.25
C GLY A 19 13.45 -4.88 -10.60
N PHE A 20 12.47 -4.78 -11.51
CA PHE A 20 11.83 -3.51 -11.84
C PHE A 20 11.14 -2.88 -10.62
N PHE A 21 10.40 -3.66 -9.84
CA PHE A 21 9.74 -3.17 -8.64
C PHE A 21 10.74 -2.66 -7.60
N HIS A 22 11.82 -3.41 -7.35
CA HIS A 22 12.87 -3.02 -6.42
C HIS A 22 13.55 -1.71 -6.87
N GLN A 23 13.86 -1.58 -8.16
CA GLN A 23 14.40 -0.34 -8.70
C GLN A 23 13.45 0.85 -8.47
N LYS A 24 12.15 0.69 -8.79
CA LYS A 24 11.16 1.76 -8.62
C LYS A 24 10.90 2.12 -7.16
N LEU A 25 10.94 1.13 -6.26
CA LEU A 25 10.83 1.32 -4.82
C LEU A 25 11.91 2.30 -4.33
N HIS A 26 13.15 2.15 -4.79
CA HIS A 26 14.27 3.03 -4.45
C HIS A 26 14.22 4.37 -5.19
N GLU A 27 13.99 4.38 -6.49
CA GLU A 27 13.91 5.61 -7.28
C GLU A 27 12.84 6.58 -6.76
N TRP A 28 11.72 6.05 -6.26
CA TRP A 28 10.61 6.83 -5.73
C TRP A 28 10.71 7.10 -4.22
N GLY A 29 11.73 6.57 -3.55
CA GLY A 29 11.96 6.75 -2.12
C GLY A 29 10.84 6.20 -1.24
N LEU A 30 10.20 5.09 -1.65
CA LEU A 30 9.01 4.59 -0.98
C LEU A 30 9.30 4.02 0.41
N LEU A 31 10.49 3.45 0.61
CA LEU A 31 10.90 2.92 1.90
C LEU A 31 11.09 4.03 2.91
N GLU A 32 11.72 5.13 2.51
CA GLU A 32 11.97 6.31 3.33
C GLU A 32 10.64 6.93 3.75
N ILE A 33 9.69 7.05 2.82
CA ILE A 33 8.34 7.51 3.12
C ILE A 33 7.60 6.53 4.05
N ALA A 34 7.76 5.22 3.86
CA ALA A 34 7.17 4.23 4.76
C ALA A 34 7.69 4.38 6.19
N TYR A 35 9.00 4.51 6.37
CA TYR A 35 9.61 4.74 7.68
C TYR A 35 9.19 6.07 8.30
N GLU A 36 9.09 7.13 7.49
CA GLU A 36 8.58 8.43 7.94
C GLU A 36 7.14 8.30 8.46
N LEU A 37 6.25 7.66 7.71
CA LEU A 37 4.87 7.42 8.14
C LEU A 37 4.79 6.52 9.39
N GLU A 38 5.72 5.58 9.55
CA GLU A 38 5.84 4.79 10.77
C GLU A 38 6.29 5.57 12.00
N SER A 39 6.90 6.73 11.82
CA SER A 39 7.22 7.61 12.95
C SER A 39 6.03 8.47 13.41
N ILE A 40 5.03 8.68 12.55
CA ILE A 40 3.87 9.54 12.85
C ILE A 40 2.92 8.82 13.80
N LYS A 41 2.56 9.45 14.92
CA LYS A 41 1.49 8.96 15.80
C LYS A 41 0.12 9.24 15.18
N GLY A 42 -0.23 8.44 14.18
CA GLY A 42 -1.47 8.60 13.42
C GLY A 42 -2.71 8.47 14.29
N GLU A 43 -2.63 7.70 15.37
CA GLU A 43 -3.67 7.54 16.40
C GLU A 43 -4.03 8.84 17.14
N ASP A 44 -3.11 9.81 17.20
CA ASP A 44 -3.33 11.09 17.88
C ASP A 44 -4.01 12.14 16.97
N LEU A 45 -4.20 11.81 15.69
CA LEU A 45 -4.86 12.71 14.73
C LEU A 45 -6.39 12.64 14.87
N GLU A 46 -7.06 13.72 14.46
CA GLU A 46 -8.52 13.78 14.43
C GLU A 46 -9.06 13.02 13.21
N TRP A 47 -9.64 11.85 13.44
CA TRP A 47 -10.23 11.04 12.38
C TRP A 47 -11.75 11.20 12.34
N TYR A 48 -12.27 11.57 11.17
CA TYR A 48 -13.71 11.51 10.87
C TYR A 48 -14.10 10.07 10.50
N ILE A 49 -14.08 9.18 11.48
CA ILE A 49 -14.28 7.73 11.31
C ILE A 49 -15.67 7.41 10.70
N GLU A 50 -16.67 8.25 11.01
CA GLU A 50 -18.03 8.16 10.50
C GLU A 50 -18.09 8.35 8.98
N ASP A 51 -17.33 9.30 8.43
CA ASP A 51 -17.22 9.54 6.98
C ASP A 51 -16.50 8.40 6.26
N LEU A 52 -15.65 7.65 6.97
CA LEU A 52 -14.98 6.46 6.44
C LEU A 52 -15.88 5.22 6.44
N GLY A 53 -17.09 5.30 7.01
CA GLY A 53 -18.00 4.15 7.15
C GLY A 53 -17.47 3.07 8.10
N ILE A 54 -16.52 3.41 8.99
CA ILE A 54 -15.88 2.46 9.88
C ILE A 54 -16.58 2.49 11.23
N THR A 55 -16.95 1.31 11.74
CA THR A 55 -17.51 1.24 13.09
C THR A 55 -16.43 1.50 14.14
N LYS A 56 -16.77 2.17 15.25
CA LYS A 56 -15.83 2.35 16.39
C LYS A 56 -15.24 1.02 16.88
N ARG A 57 -16.02 -0.06 16.84
CA ARG A 57 -15.55 -1.41 17.18
C ARG A 57 -14.43 -1.90 16.24
N ALA A 58 -14.55 -1.64 14.94
CA ALA A 58 -13.52 -1.99 13.97
C ALA A 58 -12.29 -1.09 14.11
N TRP A 59 -12.50 0.21 14.33
CA TRP A 59 -11.42 1.17 14.56
C TRP A 59 -10.53 0.80 15.75
N ASN A 60 -11.15 0.37 16.85
CA ASN A 60 -10.46 0.04 18.09
C ASN A 60 -9.75 -1.34 18.10
N LYS A 61 -9.60 -2.02 16.94
CA LYS A 61 -8.92 -3.33 16.85
C LYS A 61 -7.38 -3.27 16.91
N GLY A 62 -6.79 -2.13 17.23
CA GLY A 62 -5.35 -2.01 17.52
C GLY A 62 -4.47 -2.05 16.27
N PHE A 63 -4.85 -1.32 15.22
CA PHE A 63 -3.99 -1.04 14.08
C PHE A 63 -3.54 0.42 14.08
N LYS A 64 -2.44 0.71 13.41
CA LYS A 64 -1.96 2.09 13.23
C LYS A 64 -2.69 2.73 12.04
N PRO A 65 -3.56 3.74 12.24
CA PRO A 65 -4.44 4.25 11.18
C PRO A 65 -3.69 4.68 9.93
N ILE A 66 -2.52 5.31 10.12
CA ILE A 66 -1.73 5.91 9.05
C ILE A 66 -1.13 4.91 8.05
N ARG A 67 -1.12 3.60 8.38
CA ARG A 67 -0.70 2.53 7.46
C ARG A 67 -1.73 2.25 6.38
N VAL A 68 -3.00 2.49 6.68
CA VAL A 68 -4.14 2.04 5.87
C VAL A 68 -4.90 3.25 5.32
N PHE A 69 -5.09 4.27 6.15
CA PHE A 69 -5.84 5.46 5.83
C PHE A 69 -4.92 6.65 5.63
N VAL A 70 -5.34 7.52 4.71
CA VAL A 70 -4.62 8.73 4.36
C VAL A 70 -5.22 9.89 5.13
N HIS A 71 -4.42 10.54 6.00
CA HIS A 71 -4.86 11.72 6.72
C HIS A 71 -4.45 13.00 5.96
N PRO A 72 -5.37 13.97 5.73
CA PRO A 72 -5.05 15.20 4.99
C PRO A 72 -3.86 15.97 5.58
N GLU A 73 -3.78 16.06 6.90
CA GLU A 73 -2.67 16.76 7.58
C GLU A 73 -1.31 16.07 7.32
N VAL A 74 -1.31 14.75 7.20
CA VAL A 74 -0.10 13.99 6.86
C VAL A 74 0.30 14.23 5.41
N LEU A 75 -0.65 14.37 4.48
CA LEU A 75 -0.33 14.68 3.08
C LEU A 75 0.25 16.09 2.90
N LYS A 76 -0.28 17.09 3.62
CA LYS A 76 0.16 18.49 3.52
C LYS A 76 1.63 18.67 3.89
N GLN A 77 2.12 17.89 4.86
CA GLN A 77 3.50 17.97 5.35
C GLN A 77 4.54 17.47 4.35
N ASN A 78 4.21 16.47 3.54
CA ASN A 78 5.11 15.93 2.53
C ASN A 78 4.32 15.40 1.33
N PRO A 79 4.25 16.14 0.21
CA PRO A 79 3.52 15.74 -0.98
C PRO A 79 3.97 14.39 -1.57
N LYS A 80 5.20 13.94 -1.31
CA LYS A 80 5.69 12.62 -1.77
C LYS A 80 4.92 11.46 -1.13
N ARG A 81 4.30 11.67 0.03
CA ARG A 81 3.41 10.68 0.70
C ARG A 81 2.22 10.29 -0.18
N VAL A 82 1.77 11.17 -1.08
CA VAL A 82 0.74 10.83 -2.07
C VAL A 82 1.18 9.67 -2.97
N GLY A 83 2.44 9.66 -3.41
CA GLY A 83 3.00 8.58 -4.23
C GLY A 83 2.97 7.24 -3.50
N TYR A 84 3.40 7.23 -2.23
CA TYR A 84 3.36 6.06 -1.37
C TYR A 84 1.94 5.51 -1.18
N TYR A 85 0.98 6.37 -0.81
CA TYR A 85 -0.41 5.93 -0.62
C TYR A 85 -1.09 5.49 -1.91
N ARG A 86 -0.80 6.15 -3.04
CA ARG A 86 -1.27 5.68 -4.35
C ARG A 86 -0.75 4.28 -4.66
N MET A 87 0.47 3.95 -4.23
CA MET A 87 1.07 2.63 -4.49
C MET A 87 0.63 1.55 -3.50
N LEU A 88 0.38 1.89 -2.22
CA LEU A 88 -0.29 0.99 -1.27
C LEU A 88 -1.71 0.65 -1.72
N ALA A 89 -2.45 1.63 -2.27
CA ALA A 89 -3.79 1.43 -2.81
C ALA A 89 -3.81 0.55 -4.09
N MET A 90 -2.65 0.27 -4.71
CA MET A 90 -2.56 -0.63 -5.85
C MET A 90 -2.49 -2.10 -5.40
N VAL A 91 -3.57 -2.60 -4.81
CA VAL A 91 -3.94 -3.99 -5.09
C VAL A 91 -4.45 -3.97 -6.52
N SER A 92 -3.73 -4.60 -7.47
CA SER A 92 -4.13 -4.55 -8.88
C SER A 92 -5.61 -4.92 -9.02
N GLN A 93 -6.38 -4.24 -9.88
CA GLN A 93 -7.80 -4.57 -10.09
C GLN A 93 -7.99 -6.08 -10.39
N LYS A 94 -7.00 -6.69 -11.06
CA LYS A 94 -6.91 -8.13 -11.32
C LYS A 94 -6.78 -8.97 -10.03
N SER A 95 -5.98 -8.52 -9.06
CA SER A 95 -5.84 -9.17 -7.75
C SER A 95 -7.07 -8.94 -6.87
N MET A 96 -7.64 -7.72 -6.89
CA MET A 96 -8.88 -7.38 -6.18
C MET A 96 -10.07 -8.21 -6.66
N SER A 97 -10.16 -8.43 -7.97
CA SER A 97 -11.18 -9.29 -8.59
C SER A 97 -11.08 -10.75 -8.12
N ARG A 98 -9.87 -11.22 -7.76
CA ARG A 98 -9.66 -12.59 -7.26
C ARG A 98 -10.04 -12.78 -5.79
N VAL A 99 -10.14 -11.71 -5.01
CA VAL A 99 -10.50 -11.76 -3.58
C VAL A 99 -11.90 -11.22 -3.30
N GLY A 100 -12.73 -11.07 -4.36
CA GLY A 100 -14.14 -10.69 -4.24
C GLY A 100 -14.38 -9.20 -3.96
N LEU A 101 -13.38 -8.34 -4.21
CA LEU A 101 -13.44 -6.89 -3.97
C LEU A 101 -13.34 -6.10 -5.28
N SER A 102 -14.07 -6.52 -6.32
CA SER A 102 -14.09 -5.80 -7.61
C SER A 102 -14.83 -4.48 -7.50
N ILE A 103 -14.17 -3.39 -7.93
CA ILE A 103 -14.78 -2.09 -8.26
C ILE A 103 -14.85 -1.99 -9.79
#